data_AF-A0A378AX24-F1
#
_entry.id   AF-A0A378AX24-F1
#
_cell.length_a   1.000
_cell.length_b   1.000
_cell.length_c   1.000
_cell.angle_alpha   90.00
_cell.angle_beta   90.00
_cell.angle_gamma   90.00
#
_symmetry.space_group_name_H-M   'P 1'
#
loop_
_entity.id
_entity.type
_entity.pdbx_description
1 polymer ?
#
loop_
_entity_poly.entity_id
_entity_poly.type
_entity_poly.pdbx_seq_one_letter_code
_entity_poly.pdbx_strand_id
1 'polypeptide(L)' 'MRKSASLSTAILTDWKDRFIKAYDVELQAFINDVKAGQLHGPSAWDGYAASVAADACIKAQGTSEPVEVTLPECPAFYKR' A
#
# COMPACT_ATOMS: atom_id res chain seq x y z
N MET A 1 -28.69 2.66 4.82
CA MET A 1 -30.15 2.54 5.02
C MET A 1 -30.37 1.70 6.28
N ARG A 2 -31.33 2.04 7.15
CA ARG A 2 -31.67 1.17 8.30
C ARG A 2 -32.86 0.29 7.92
N LYS A 3 -32.75 -1.03 8.09
CA LYS A 3 -33.85 -2.00 7.89
C LYS A 3 -33.75 -3.06 8.99
N SER A 4 -34.88 -3.45 9.58
CA SER A 4 -34.92 -4.48 10.64
C SER A 4 -33.95 -4.24 11.81
N ALA A 5 -33.89 -3.01 12.33
CA ALA A 5 -32.96 -2.60 13.40
C ALA A 5 -31.45 -2.80 13.10
N SER A 6 -31.06 -3.06 11.85
CA SER A 6 -29.66 -3.08 11.42
C SER A 6 -29.32 -1.83 10.59
N LEU A 7 -28.08 -1.36 10.72
CA LEU A 7 -27.50 -0.30 9.89
C LEU A 7 -26.71 -0.95 8.75
N SER A 8 -27.13 -0.73 7.50
CA SER A 8 -26.35 -1.12 6.32
C SER A 8 -25.83 0.11 5.59
N THR A 9 -24.59 0.00 5.09
CA THR A 9 -23.99 0.99 4.19
C THR A 9 -23.72 0.33 2.85
N ALA A 10 -23.83 1.11 1.77
CA ALA A 10 -23.42 0.62 0.46
C ALA A 10 -21.89 0.47 0.46
N ILE A 11 -21.41 -0.69 0.02
CA ILE A 11 -19.99 -0.94 -0.20
C ILE A 11 -19.72 -0.58 -1.66
N LEU A 12 -18.66 0.20 -1.89
CA LEU A 12 -18.20 0.52 -3.24
C LEU A 12 -17.82 -0.79 -3.94
N THR A 13 -18.45 -1.08 -5.08
CA THR A 13 -18.20 -2.32 -5.84
C THR A 13 -17.09 -2.15 -6.88
N ASP A 14 -16.69 -0.92 -7.18
CA ASP A 14 -15.54 -0.60 -8.05
C ASP A 14 -14.43 0.04 -7.22
N TRP A 15 -13.26 -0.60 -7.16
CA TRP A 15 -12.08 -0.09 -6.45
C TRP A 15 -11.55 1.20 -7.06
N LYS A 16 -11.80 1.45 -8.35
CA LYS A 16 -11.32 2.64 -9.06
C LYS A 16 -11.93 3.90 -8.47
N ASP A 17 -13.23 3.92 -8.25
CA ASP A 17 -13.94 5.06 -7.65
C ASP A 17 -13.44 5.35 -6.22
N ARG A 18 -12.90 4.34 -5.53
CA ARG A 18 -12.37 4.50 -4.18
C ARG A 18 -11.08 5.31 -4.14
N PHE A 19 -10.25 5.20 -5.18
CA PHE A 19 -8.88 5.73 -5.21
C PHE A 19 -8.55 6.59 -6.43
N ILE A 20 -9.52 6.92 -7.30
CA ILE A 20 -9.28 7.72 -8.52
C ILE A 20 -8.49 9.00 -8.25
N LYS A 21 -8.83 9.72 -7.18
CA LYS A 21 -8.12 10.94 -6.77
C LYS A 21 -6.69 10.67 -6.31
N ALA A 22 -6.43 9.51 -5.70
CA ALA A 22 -5.08 9.15 -5.27
C ALA A 22 -4.18 8.88 -6.49
N TYR A 23 -4.70 8.22 -7.52
CA TYR A 23 -3.99 8.01 -8.79
C TYR A 23 -3.60 9.34 -9.46
N ASP A 24 -4.54 10.30 -9.52
CA ASP A 24 -4.24 11.62 -10.10
C ASP A 24 -3.14 12.34 -9.31
N VAL A 25 -3.21 12.30 -7.98
CA VAL A 25 -2.25 12.96 -7.10
C VAL A 25 -0.86 12.32 -7.17
N GLU A 26 -0.76 10.99 -7.15
CA GLU A 26 0.53 10.30 -7.16
C GLU A 26 1.27 10.49 -8.49
N LEU A 27 0.55 10.43 -9.62
CA LEU A 27 1.14 10.62 -10.94
C LEU A 27 1.59 12.06 -11.14
N GLN A 28 0.78 13.03 -10.72
CA GLN A 28 1.15 14.43 -10.82
C GLN A 28 2.34 14.78 -9.92
N ALA A 29 2.39 14.23 -8.70
CA ALA A 29 3.53 14.37 -7.80
C ALA A 29 4.80 13.80 -8.44
N PHE A 30 4.75 12.58 -8.97
CA PHE A 30 5.88 11.97 -9.67
C PHE A 30 6.38 12.84 -10.83
N ILE A 31 5.50 13.38 -11.66
CA ILE A 31 5.89 14.26 -12.78
C ILE A 31 6.59 15.53 -12.27
N ASN A 32 6.08 16.12 -11.19
CA ASN A 32 6.66 17.34 -10.60
C ASN A 32 8.02 17.07 -9.98
N ASP A 33 8.16 15.96 -9.26
CA ASP A 33 9.38 15.50 -8.60
C ASP A 33 10.49 15.22 -9.62
N VAL A 34 10.16 14.54 -10.73
CA VAL A 34 11.10 14.31 -11.84
C VAL A 34 11.57 15.63 -12.44
N LYS A 35 10.66 16.60 -12.64
CA LYS A 35 11.03 17.94 -13.12
C LYS A 35 11.91 18.70 -12.13
N ALA A 36 11.71 18.51 -10.83
CA ALA A 36 12.51 19.11 -9.77
C ALA A 36 13.84 18.38 -9.52
N GLY A 37 14.03 17.19 -10.09
CA GLY A 37 15.22 16.36 -9.86
C GLY A 37 15.27 15.72 -8.47
N GLN A 38 14.15 15.65 -7.75
CA GLN A 38 14.06 15.12 -6.40
C GLN A 38 12.79 14.29 -6.25
N LEU A 39 12.92 12.98 -6.04
CA LEU A 39 11.79 12.05 -5.90
C LEU A 39 11.36 11.88 -4.44
N HIS A 40 10.07 12.11 -4.15
CA HIS A 40 9.47 11.96 -2.82
C HIS A 40 8.37 10.89 -2.73
N GLY A 41 8.07 10.20 -3.82
CA GLY A 41 7.15 9.04 -3.81
C GLY A 41 7.71 7.82 -3.08
N PRO A 42 6.92 6.75 -2.89
CA PRO A 42 7.41 5.47 -2.39
C PRO A 42 8.62 4.97 -3.20
N SER A 43 9.61 4.45 -2.50
CA SER A 43 10.88 3.99 -3.05
C SER A 43 10.88 2.49 -3.33
N ALA A 44 11.95 1.99 -3.95
CA ALA A 44 12.15 0.55 -4.12
C ALA A 44 12.25 -0.20 -2.78
N TRP A 45 12.73 0.46 -1.72
CA TRP A 45 12.77 -0.14 -0.39
C TRP A 45 11.37 -0.37 0.19
N ASP A 46 10.44 0.56 -0.03
CA ASP A 46 9.04 0.42 0.39
C ASP A 46 8.39 -0.76 -0.33
N GLY A 47 8.69 -0.93 -1.62
CA GLY A 47 8.27 -2.09 -2.41
C GLY A 47 8.86 -3.42 -1.91
N TYR A 48 10.14 -3.43 -1.54
CA TYR A 48 10.79 -4.61 -0.95
C TYR A 48 10.15 -5.01 0.38
N ALA A 49 9.91 -4.05 1.28
CA ALA A 49 9.26 -4.30 2.56
C ALA A 49 7.83 -4.85 2.38
N ALA A 50 7.07 -4.30 1.43
CA ALA A 50 5.74 -4.82 1.09
C ALA A 50 5.78 -6.26 0.58
N SER A 51 6.75 -6.61 -0.27
CA SER A 51 6.92 -7.98 -0.78
C SER A 51 7.29 -8.97 0.32
N VAL A 52 8.23 -8.62 1.22
CA VAL A 52 8.61 -9.49 2.35
C VAL A 52 7.42 -9.76 3.27
N ALA A 53 6.60 -8.74 3.55
CA ALA A 53 5.37 -8.91 4.32
C ALA A 53 4.34 -9.78 3.59
N ALA A 54 4.17 -9.59 2.28
CA ALA A 54 3.26 -10.39 1.46
C ALA A 54 3.65 -11.87 1.45
N ASP A 55 4.94 -12.19 1.34
CA ASP A 55 5.45 -13.56 1.39
C ASP A 55 5.14 -14.24 2.73
N ALA A 56 5.32 -13.51 3.84
CA ALA A 56 4.96 -14.00 5.17
C ALA A 56 3.45 -14.26 5.30
N CYS A 57 2.61 -13.37 4.76
CA CYS A 57 1.16 -13.57 4.73
C CYS A 57 0.75 -14.79 3.92
N ILE A 58 1.34 -15.01 2.75
CA ILE A 58 1.09 -16.20 1.91
C ILE A 58 1.48 -17.47 2.68
N LYS A 59 2.62 -17.46 3.37
CA LYS A 59 3.04 -18.60 4.20
C LYS A 59 2.06 -18.86 5.34
N ALA A 60 1.63 -17.80 6.04
CA ALA A 60 0.68 -17.91 7.15
C ALA A 60 -0.70 -18.44 6.69
N GLN A 61 -1.14 -18.12 5.47
CA GLN A 61 -2.35 -18.70 4.90
C GLN A 61 -2.27 -20.23 4.75
N GLY A 62 -1.09 -20.75 4.40
CA GLY A 62 -0.86 -22.19 4.25
C GLY A 62 -0.73 -22.95 5.57
N THR A 63 -0.23 -22.30 6.63
CA THR A 63 0.02 -22.94 7.93
C THR A 63 -1.04 -22.65 8.99
N SER A 64 -1.82 -21.57 8.85
CA SER A 64 -2.70 -21.02 9.90
C SER A 64 -1.98 -20.68 11.22
N GLU A 65 -0.66 -20.50 11.16
CA GLU A 65 0.19 -20.17 12.30
C GLU A 65 0.80 -18.77 12.14
N PRO A 66 1.16 -18.08 13.23
CA PRO A 66 1.91 -16.83 13.16
C PRO A 66 3.24 -17.02 12.41
N VAL A 67 3.52 -16.13 11.46
CA VAL A 67 4.79 -16.09 10.72
C VAL A 67 5.48 -14.76 11.00
N GLU A 68 6.74 -14.83 11.43
CA GLU A 68 7.57 -13.65 11.65
C GLU A 68 7.92 -12.95 10.33
N VAL A 69 7.83 -11.62 10.32
CA VAL A 69 8.28 -10.78 9.20
C VAL A 69 9.65 -10.20 9.57
N THR A 70 10.71 -10.69 8.95
CA THR A 70 12.07 -10.21 9.18
C THR A 70 12.52 -9.35 8.00
N LEU A 71 12.77 -8.07 8.27
CA LEU A 71 13.32 -7.13 7.28
C LEU A 71 14.76 -6.76 7.65
N PRO A 72 15.72 -6.78 6.70
CA PRO A 72 17.04 -6.22 6.95
C PRO A 72 16.98 -4.72 7.26
N GLU A 73 18.06 -4.16 7.82
CA GLU A 73 18.13 -2.72 8.07
C GLU A 73 17.96 -1.96 6.75
N CYS A 74 17.12 -0.92 6.77
CA CYS A 74 16.96 -0.02 5.63
C CYS A 74 18.31 0.60 5.26
N PRO A 75 18.81 0.42 4.02
CA PRO A 75 20.04 1.05 3.57
C PRO A 75 19.95 2.57 3.69
N ALA A 76 21.04 3.22 4.08
CA ALA A 76 21.12 4.68 4.19
C ALA A 76 20.71 5.41 2.91
N PHE A 77 20.90 4.79 1.74
CA PHE A 77 20.46 5.31 0.45
C PHE A 77 18.95 5.60 0.37
N TYR A 78 18.12 4.80 1.04
CA TYR A 78 16.67 4.96 1.04
C TYR A 78 16.13 5.76 2.25
N LYS A 79 17.02 6.10 3.20
CA LYS A 79 16.68 6.99 4.32
C LYS A 79 16.65 8.42 3.76
N ARG A 80 15.49 9.09 3.89
CA ARG A 80 15.30 10.49 3.48
C ARG A 80 15.49 11.44 4.63
#